data_AF-A0A542ZKR6-F1
#
_entry.id   AF-A0A542ZKR6-F1
#
_cell.length_a   1.000
_cell.length_b   1.000
_cell.length_c   1.000
_cell.angle_alpha   90.00
_cell.angle_beta   90.00
_cell.angle_gamma   90.00
#
_symmetry.space_group_name_H-M   'P 1'
#
loop_
_entity.id
_entity.type
_entity.pdbx_description
1 polymer ?
#
loop_
_entity_poly.entity_id
_entity_poly.type
_entity_poly.pdbx_seq_one_letter_code
_entity_poly.pdbx_strand_id
1 'polypeptide(L)'
;MTGTEEEVRAALAGRRESALLAEPSVMAVARLLVTRCRDAGIWVRTAVGTLDRYAREAAGGDLAGLLAAGREDASVAQRSLEDIALRHPDLTAGQLAALAFGPTLWWTAAGVAVAWRPLGNATVASAGRPPQEPPERRPLPVPGTDPDVRLLLLALIGSGTTAYELLGVRVGDAGSLDAAGEVVPDLAAEPLALSFAPEDGGPRRVTFLPPDARAALLARLAERGPLAPEDPLLLPPDTAVATAEAADAVSAALIEAGNDVNVALCRATGDFFREWGMPGARFVARGHSQVPLT
;
A
#
# COMPACT_ATOMS: atom_id res chain seq x y z
N MET A 1 -18.64 -18.72 14.34
CA MET A 1 -17.83 -17.67 13.71
C MET A 1 -18.72 -16.90 12.77
N THR A 2 -18.69 -15.58 12.79
CA THR A 2 -19.40 -14.76 11.80
C THR A 2 -18.67 -14.85 10.46
N GLY A 3 -19.37 -14.72 9.32
CA GLY A 3 -18.74 -14.80 7.98
C GLY A 3 -17.55 -13.85 7.81
N THR A 4 -17.61 -12.68 8.43
CA THR A 4 -16.51 -11.69 8.45
C THR A 4 -15.22 -12.22 9.10
N GLU A 5 -15.31 -13.02 10.18
CA GLU A 5 -14.11 -13.57 10.82
C GLU A 5 -13.44 -14.65 9.97
N GLU A 6 -14.23 -15.46 9.27
CA GLU A 6 -13.72 -16.47 8.34
C GLU A 6 -12.97 -15.82 7.18
N GLU A 7 -13.53 -14.76 6.61
CA GLU A 7 -12.88 -13.96 5.55
C GLU A 7 -11.57 -13.32 6.03
N VAL A 8 -11.53 -12.75 7.25
CA VAL A 8 -10.29 -12.24 7.85
C VAL A 8 -9.22 -13.33 7.96
N ARG A 9 -9.58 -14.52 8.46
CA ARG A 9 -8.64 -15.62 8.62
C ARG A 9 -8.18 -16.17 7.27
N ALA A 10 -9.08 -16.25 6.29
CA ALA A 10 -8.74 -16.64 4.93
C ALA A 10 -7.75 -15.66 4.28
N ALA A 11 -7.91 -14.35 4.49
CA ALA A 11 -7.00 -13.33 3.98
C ALA A 11 -5.54 -13.50 4.46
N LEU A 12 -5.34 -14.06 5.66
CA LEU A 12 -4.05 -14.28 6.30
C LEU A 12 -3.62 -15.76 6.34
N ALA A 13 -4.32 -16.65 5.63
CA ALA A 13 -4.01 -18.07 5.62
C ALA A 13 -2.55 -18.34 5.19
N GLY A 14 -1.84 -19.17 5.97
CA GLY A 14 -0.43 -19.50 5.74
C GLY A 14 0.57 -18.39 6.08
N ARG A 15 0.12 -17.26 6.64
CA ARG A 15 1.00 -16.14 7.02
C ARG A 15 1.27 -16.15 8.52
N ARG A 16 2.52 -15.83 8.91
CA ARG A 16 2.91 -15.76 10.33
C ARG A 16 2.13 -14.69 11.10
N GLU A 17 1.76 -13.60 10.42
CA GLU A 17 1.09 -12.46 11.04
C GLU A 17 -0.36 -12.79 11.42
N SER A 18 -0.89 -13.94 11.00
CA SER A 18 -2.18 -14.45 11.46
C SER A 18 -2.25 -14.64 12.98
N ALA A 19 -1.11 -14.87 13.64
CA ALA A 19 -1.05 -14.95 15.10
C ALA A 19 -1.48 -13.65 15.79
N LEU A 20 -1.26 -12.50 15.14
CA LEU A 20 -1.63 -11.17 15.66
C LEU A 20 -3.14 -10.99 15.78
N LEU A 21 -3.94 -11.80 15.07
CA LEU A 21 -5.41 -11.79 15.17
C LEU A 21 -5.94 -12.26 16.53
N ALA A 22 -5.09 -12.82 17.40
CA ALA A 22 -5.45 -13.11 18.79
C ALA A 22 -5.70 -11.82 19.58
N GLU A 23 -5.11 -10.69 19.17
CA GLU A 23 -5.34 -9.38 19.76
C GLU A 23 -6.70 -8.81 19.28
N PRO A 24 -7.65 -8.52 20.19
CA PRO A 24 -8.99 -8.06 19.80
C PRO A 24 -8.99 -6.78 18.97
N SER A 25 -8.08 -5.85 19.27
CA SER A 25 -7.95 -4.58 18.54
C SER A 25 -7.47 -4.78 17.10
N VAL A 26 -6.62 -5.78 16.86
CA VAL A 26 -6.14 -6.15 15.52
C VAL A 26 -7.24 -6.84 14.72
N MET A 27 -7.98 -7.76 15.35
CA MET A 27 -9.16 -8.38 14.76
C MET A 27 -10.22 -7.33 14.37
N ALA A 28 -10.43 -6.29 15.18
CA ALA A 28 -11.36 -5.21 14.88
C ALA A 28 -10.98 -4.46 13.58
N VAL A 29 -9.70 -4.10 13.40
CA VAL A 29 -9.20 -3.47 12.17
C VAL A 29 -9.43 -4.38 10.96
N ALA A 30 -9.09 -5.66 11.07
CA ALA A 30 -9.26 -6.59 9.98
C ALA A 30 -10.74 -6.76 9.58
N ARG A 31 -11.66 -6.81 10.55
CA ARG A 31 -13.11 -6.85 10.30
C ARG A 31 -13.62 -5.56 9.66
N LEU A 32 -13.11 -4.40 10.09
CA LEU A 32 -13.44 -3.11 9.47
C LEU A 32 -13.08 -3.14 7.99
N LEU A 33 -11.86 -3.57 7.66
CA LEU A 33 -11.41 -3.69 6.27
C LEU A 33 -12.26 -4.67 5.46
N VAL A 34 -12.60 -5.85 6.01
CA VAL A 34 -13.51 -6.80 5.35
C VAL A 34 -14.91 -6.22 5.12
N THR A 35 -15.40 -5.41 6.06
CA THR A 35 -16.74 -4.80 5.95
C THR A 35 -16.77 -3.67 4.93
N ARG A 36 -15.71 -2.86 4.86
CA ARG A 36 -15.70 -1.62 4.07
C ARG A 36 -15.04 -1.78 2.70
N CYS A 37 -14.09 -2.68 2.51
CA CYS A 37 -13.38 -2.85 1.24
C CYS A 37 -13.99 -3.98 0.39
N ARG A 38 -13.99 -3.83 -0.94
CA ARG A 38 -14.45 -4.89 -1.87
C ARG A 38 -13.49 -6.08 -1.93
N ASP A 39 -12.19 -5.82 -2.07
CA ASP A 39 -11.14 -6.84 -2.09
C ASP A 39 -10.29 -6.79 -0.83
N ALA A 40 -10.95 -7.00 0.31
CA ALA A 40 -10.35 -6.75 1.62
C ALA A 40 -9.06 -7.55 1.89
N GLY A 41 -8.84 -8.67 1.21
CA GLY A 41 -7.69 -9.53 1.45
C GLY A 41 -6.34 -8.83 1.32
N ILE A 42 -6.17 -7.94 0.32
CA ILE A 42 -4.91 -7.20 0.17
C ILE A 42 -4.73 -6.19 1.30
N TRP A 43 -5.79 -5.47 1.67
CA TRP A 43 -5.77 -4.46 2.72
C TRP A 43 -5.53 -5.07 4.10
N VAL A 44 -6.17 -6.20 4.40
CA VAL A 44 -5.94 -6.97 5.64
C VAL A 44 -4.49 -7.44 5.71
N ARG A 45 -3.94 -8.00 4.62
CA ARG A 45 -2.53 -8.43 4.60
C ARG A 45 -1.56 -7.27 4.81
N THR A 46 -1.80 -6.13 4.18
CA THR A 46 -0.95 -4.94 4.31
C THR A 46 -1.05 -4.33 5.71
N ALA A 47 -2.27 -4.13 6.22
CA ALA A 47 -2.49 -3.56 7.56
C ALA A 47 -1.91 -4.46 8.65
N VAL A 48 -2.24 -5.76 8.66
CA VAL A 48 -1.75 -6.68 9.70
C VAL A 48 -0.25 -6.93 9.55
N GLY A 49 0.27 -6.99 8.31
CA GLY A 49 1.71 -7.14 8.07
C GLY A 49 2.56 -5.97 8.59
N THR A 50 2.08 -4.75 8.39
CA THR A 50 2.75 -3.53 8.89
C THR A 50 2.55 -3.36 10.39
N LEU A 51 1.40 -3.76 10.92
CA LEU A 51 1.12 -3.76 12.35
C LEU A 51 1.95 -4.81 13.12
N ASP A 52 2.23 -5.99 12.54
CA ASP A 52 3.17 -6.96 13.12
C ASP A 52 4.56 -6.36 13.31
N ARG A 53 5.03 -5.62 12.31
CA ARG A 53 6.32 -4.93 12.40
C ARG A 53 6.29 -3.84 13.47
N TYR A 54 5.25 -3.02 13.49
CA TYR A 54 5.05 -2.00 14.50
C TYR A 54 4.98 -2.56 15.92
N ALA A 55 4.29 -3.70 16.11
CA ALA A 55 4.21 -4.39 17.39
C ALA A 55 5.61 -4.74 17.92
N ARG A 56 6.49 -5.25 17.05
CA ARG A 56 7.86 -5.61 17.40
C ARG A 56 8.77 -4.40 17.63
N GLU A 57 8.64 -3.36 16.81
CA GLU A 57 9.58 -2.24 16.80
C GLU A 57 9.18 -1.12 17.76
N ALA A 58 7.91 -0.70 17.78
CA ALA A 58 7.45 0.44 18.56
C ALA A 58 6.69 0.04 19.83
N ALA A 59 5.92 -1.07 19.80
CA ALA A 59 5.13 -1.51 20.95
C ALA A 59 5.88 -2.47 21.90
N GLY A 60 7.12 -2.85 21.58
CA GLY A 60 7.90 -3.80 22.40
C GLY A 60 7.25 -5.18 22.56
N GLY A 61 6.34 -5.55 21.66
CA GLY A 61 5.52 -6.76 21.73
C GLY A 61 4.22 -6.63 22.52
N ASP A 62 3.91 -5.46 23.09
CA ASP A 62 2.70 -5.21 23.90
C ASP A 62 1.80 -4.15 23.25
N LEU A 63 1.05 -4.57 22.22
CA LEU A 63 0.06 -3.70 21.56
C LEU A 63 -1.07 -3.29 22.51
N ALA A 64 -1.47 -4.15 23.44
CA ALA A 64 -2.57 -3.88 24.36
C ALA A 64 -2.20 -2.79 25.37
N GLY A 65 -1.00 -2.87 25.96
CA GLY A 65 -0.45 -1.86 26.85
C GLY A 65 -0.21 -0.53 26.13
N LEU A 66 0.32 -0.57 24.90
CA LEU A 66 0.47 0.64 24.09
C LEU A 66 -0.88 1.30 23.82
N LEU A 67 -1.90 0.52 23.42
CA LEU A 67 -3.25 1.04 23.18
C LEU A 67 -3.88 1.65 24.44
N ALA A 68 -3.69 1.02 25.60
CA ALA A 68 -4.15 1.55 26.88
C ALA A 68 -3.52 2.92 27.16
N ALA A 69 -2.20 3.05 27.00
CA ALA A 69 -1.50 4.32 27.15
C ALA A 69 -1.99 5.39 26.16
N GLY A 70 -2.28 5.02 24.90
CA GLY A 70 -2.81 5.97 23.91
C GLY A 70 -4.25 6.41 24.17
N ARG A 71 -5.06 5.60 24.86
CA ARG A 71 -6.40 6.00 25.32
C ARG A 71 -6.35 7.00 26.47
N GLU A 72 -5.31 6.93 27.29
CA GLU A 72 -5.05 7.90 28.36
C GLU A 72 -4.42 9.19 27.83
N ASP A 73 -3.50 9.08 26.87
CA ASP A 73 -2.81 10.19 26.23
C ASP A 73 -2.67 9.96 24.71
N ALA A 74 -3.51 10.65 23.93
CA ALA A 74 -3.52 10.53 22.46
C ALA A 74 -2.17 10.89 21.81
N SER A 75 -1.32 11.67 22.47
CA SER A 75 0.01 12.00 21.93
C SER A 75 0.96 10.79 21.90
N VAL A 76 0.67 9.72 22.65
CA VAL A 76 1.39 8.42 22.56
C VAL A 76 1.23 7.82 21.17
N ALA A 77 0.05 7.91 20.56
CA ALA A 77 -0.18 7.39 19.22
C ALA A 77 0.71 8.09 18.19
N GLN A 78 0.75 9.42 18.21
CA GLN A 78 1.60 10.20 17.31
C GLN A 78 3.10 9.93 17.54
N ARG A 79 3.56 9.98 18.79
CA ARG A 79 4.97 9.73 19.14
C ARG A 79 5.46 8.34 18.71
N SER A 80 4.62 7.32 18.89
CA SER A 80 4.99 5.95 18.53
C SER A 80 5.04 5.72 17.02
N LEU A 81 4.22 6.42 16.22
CA LEU A 81 4.36 6.44 14.76
C LEU A 81 5.65 7.15 14.33
N GLU A 82 5.97 8.28 14.95
CA GLU A 82 7.21 9.03 14.69
C GLU A 82 8.46 8.21 15.04
N ASP A 83 8.42 7.39 16.10
CA ASP A 83 9.52 6.48 16.47
C ASP A 83 9.82 5.46 15.37
N ILE A 84 8.81 4.97 14.62
CA ILE A 84 9.04 4.11 13.45
C ILE A 84 9.87 4.88 12.41
N ALA A 85 9.48 6.12 12.10
CA ALA A 85 10.19 6.92 11.10
C ALA A 85 11.64 7.19 11.51
N LEU A 86 11.89 7.47 12.79
CA LEU A 86 13.23 7.68 13.33
C LEU A 86 14.12 6.43 13.25
N ARG A 87 13.55 5.24 13.39
CA ARG A 87 14.28 3.96 13.28
C ARG A 87 14.64 3.59 11.85
N HIS A 88 14.00 4.21 10.86
CA HIS A 88 14.17 3.89 9.44
C HIS A 88 14.52 5.13 8.61
N PRO A 89 15.66 5.80 8.89
CA PRO A 89 16.02 7.07 8.25
C PRO A 89 16.32 6.96 6.75
N ASP A 90 16.61 5.76 6.26
CA ASP A 90 16.94 5.51 4.85
C ASP A 90 15.72 5.11 4.01
N LEU A 91 14.51 5.07 4.60
CA LEU A 91 13.29 4.78 3.85
C LEU A 91 12.75 6.03 3.15
N THR A 92 12.22 5.84 1.95
CA THR A 92 11.52 6.91 1.23
C THR A 92 10.18 7.24 1.90
N ALA A 93 9.63 8.42 1.63
CA ALA A 93 8.32 8.82 2.12
C ALA A 93 7.23 7.78 1.80
N GLY A 94 7.21 7.22 0.58
CA GLY A 94 6.26 6.18 0.20
C GLY A 94 6.44 4.86 0.97
N GLN A 95 7.68 4.49 1.32
CA GLN A 95 7.95 3.32 2.16
C GLN A 95 7.51 3.56 3.61
N LEU A 96 7.73 4.77 4.15
CA LEU A 96 7.24 5.16 5.47
C LEU A 96 5.71 5.19 5.52
N ALA A 97 5.05 5.75 4.50
CA ALA A 97 3.59 5.72 4.36
C ALA A 97 3.04 4.29 4.35
N ALA A 98 3.70 3.38 3.60
CA ALA A 98 3.33 1.98 3.60
C ALA A 98 3.52 1.32 4.98
N LEU A 99 4.59 1.63 5.70
CA LEU A 99 4.82 1.11 7.07
C LEU A 99 3.83 1.66 8.10
N ALA A 100 3.41 2.92 7.95
CA ALA A 100 2.45 3.57 8.84
C ALA A 100 1.01 3.07 8.63
N PHE A 101 0.71 2.44 7.49
CA PHE A 101 -0.65 2.07 7.08
C PHE A 101 -1.44 1.32 8.16
N GLY A 102 -0.95 0.15 8.59
CA GLY A 102 -1.61 -0.66 9.62
C GLY A 102 -1.71 0.04 10.98
N PRO A 103 -0.61 0.59 11.52
CA PRO A 103 -0.61 1.34 12.78
C PRO A 103 -1.59 2.52 12.81
N THR A 104 -1.65 3.33 11.76
CA THR A 104 -2.58 4.47 11.67
C THR A 104 -4.03 4.00 11.69
N LEU A 105 -4.36 2.95 10.92
CA LEU A 105 -5.69 2.34 10.94
C LEU A 105 -6.04 1.74 12.30
N TRP A 106 -5.08 1.12 12.98
CA TRP A 106 -5.26 0.49 14.27
C TRP A 106 -5.58 1.49 15.38
N TRP A 107 -4.83 2.58 15.48
CA TRP A 107 -5.14 3.67 16.40
C TRP A 107 -6.52 4.27 16.14
N THR A 108 -6.81 4.56 14.88
CA THR A 108 -8.08 5.13 14.43
C THR A 108 -9.27 4.25 14.78
N ALA A 109 -9.22 2.96 14.42
CA ALA A 109 -10.28 1.99 14.70
C ALA A 109 -10.49 1.77 16.21
N ALA A 110 -9.45 1.99 17.01
CA ALA A 110 -9.53 1.90 18.46
C ALA A 110 -10.04 3.19 19.14
N GLY A 111 -10.38 4.22 18.35
CA GLY A 111 -10.93 5.49 18.81
C GLY A 111 -9.89 6.47 19.36
N VAL A 112 -8.60 6.23 19.10
CA VAL A 112 -7.52 7.13 19.53
C VAL A 112 -7.23 8.13 18.42
N ALA A 113 -7.27 9.42 18.77
CA ALA A 113 -7.00 10.49 17.82
C ALA A 113 -5.54 10.41 17.33
N VAL A 114 -5.36 10.28 16.02
CA VAL A 114 -4.05 10.27 15.37
C VAL A 114 -4.13 11.09 14.08
N ALA A 115 -3.10 11.89 13.82
CA ALA A 115 -3.05 12.67 12.59
C ALA A 115 -2.69 11.75 11.42
N TRP A 116 -3.56 11.67 10.42
CA TRP A 116 -3.27 10.97 9.18
C TRP A 116 -2.37 11.85 8.32
N ARG A 117 -1.09 11.95 8.66
CA ARG A 117 -0.14 12.83 7.97
C ARG A 117 1.11 12.08 7.58
N PRO A 118 1.83 12.52 6.52
CA PRO A 118 3.10 11.92 6.18
C PRO A 118 4.09 11.93 7.33
N LEU A 119 4.66 10.76 7.63
CA LEU A 119 5.70 10.63 8.66
C LEU A 119 7.04 11.15 8.12
N GLY A 120 7.86 11.72 9.00
CA GLY A 120 9.21 12.17 8.67
C GLY A 120 9.32 13.59 8.08
N ASN A 121 8.21 14.32 7.94
CA ASN A 121 8.20 15.71 7.48
C ASN A 121 8.06 16.72 8.62
N ALA A 122 9.12 16.81 9.42
CA ALA A 122 9.45 18.04 10.16
C ALA A 122 10.98 18.11 10.23
N THR A 123 11.58 18.97 9.41
CA THR A 123 12.95 19.49 9.65
C THR A 123 14.05 18.44 9.89
N VAL A 124 14.38 17.60 8.91
CA VAL A 124 15.78 17.17 8.74
C VAL A 124 16.49 18.20 7.87
N ALA A 125 16.48 19.45 8.35
CA ALA A 125 17.47 20.44 7.99
C ALA A 125 18.56 20.36 9.07
N SER A 126 19.76 19.94 8.65
CA SER A 126 21.03 19.95 9.38
C SER A 126 21.34 18.85 10.40
N ALA A 127 21.98 17.77 9.91
CA ALA A 127 23.24 17.28 10.47
C ALA A 127 24.01 16.41 9.44
N GLY A 128 24.65 17.07 8.47
CA GLY A 128 25.91 16.59 7.89
C GLY A 128 25.92 15.45 6.87
N ARG A 129 24.77 14.90 6.43
CA ARG A 129 24.77 13.96 5.29
C ARG A 129 24.51 14.76 4.01
N PRO A 130 25.40 14.74 2.99
CA PRO A 130 25.05 15.30 1.70
C PRO A 130 23.77 14.61 1.22
N PRO A 131 22.85 15.33 0.54
CA PRO A 131 21.68 14.69 -0.04
C PRO A 131 22.19 13.52 -0.88
N GLN A 132 21.92 12.29 -0.43
CA GLN A 132 22.07 11.18 -1.33
C GLN A 132 21.05 11.45 -2.41
N GLU A 133 21.53 11.72 -3.63
CA GLU A 133 20.65 11.74 -4.78
C GLU A 133 19.82 10.46 -4.67
N PRO A 134 18.49 10.57 -4.58
CA PRO A 134 17.66 9.38 -4.60
C PRO A 134 18.12 8.60 -5.84
N PRO A 135 18.37 7.28 -5.75
CA PRO A 135 18.70 6.51 -6.95
C PRO A 135 17.65 6.89 -7.99
N GLU A 136 18.07 7.34 -9.17
CA GLU A 136 17.21 7.80 -10.26
C GLU A 136 16.22 6.68 -10.61
N ARG A 137 15.16 6.57 -9.82
CA ARG A 137 14.01 5.73 -10.11
C ARG A 137 13.26 6.52 -11.14
N ARG A 138 13.49 6.17 -12.41
CA ARG A 138 12.66 6.64 -13.51
C ARG A 138 11.21 6.38 -13.10
N PRO A 139 10.38 7.42 -12.88
CA PRO A 139 9.01 7.19 -12.50
C PRO A 139 8.38 6.43 -13.65
N LEU A 140 7.88 5.23 -13.36
CA LEU A 140 6.86 4.63 -14.21
C LEU A 140 5.56 5.41 -13.94
N PRO A 141 4.73 5.63 -14.96
CA PRO A 141 4.98 5.37 -16.38
C PRO A 141 5.98 6.38 -17.00
N VAL A 142 6.62 5.94 -18.09
CA VAL A 142 7.76 6.51 -18.84
C VAL A 142 7.79 8.06 -18.88
N PRO A 143 8.99 8.71 -18.85
CA PRO A 143 9.12 10.15 -19.12
C PRO A 143 8.34 10.57 -20.38
N GLY A 144 7.47 11.58 -20.24
CA GLY A 144 6.58 12.05 -21.32
C GLY A 144 5.16 11.47 -21.31
N THR A 145 4.84 10.55 -20.38
CA THR A 145 3.44 10.17 -20.13
C THR A 145 2.68 11.38 -19.60
N ASP A 146 1.51 11.65 -20.19
CA ASP A 146 0.62 12.71 -19.73
C ASP A 146 0.37 12.59 -18.20
N PRO A 147 0.47 13.69 -17.42
CA PRO A 147 0.33 13.65 -15.96
C PRO A 147 -1.01 13.10 -15.46
N ASP A 148 -2.11 13.35 -16.19
CA ASP A 148 -3.44 12.86 -15.84
C ASP A 148 -3.55 11.36 -16.13
N VAL A 149 -2.98 10.89 -17.25
CA VAL A 149 -2.86 9.47 -17.57
C VAL A 149 -2.03 8.75 -16.50
N ARG A 150 -0.90 9.34 -16.11
CA ARG A 150 -0.03 8.82 -15.04
C ARG A 150 -0.77 8.71 -13.71
N LEU A 151 -1.50 9.75 -13.31
CA LEU A 151 -2.30 9.74 -12.09
C LEU A 151 -3.30 8.58 -12.11
N LEU A 152 -4.09 8.46 -13.19
CA LEU A 152 -5.12 7.44 -13.29
C LEU A 152 -4.52 6.03 -13.27
N LEU A 153 -3.42 5.79 -13.99
CA LEU A 153 -2.70 4.51 -13.98
C LEU A 153 -2.22 4.12 -12.57
N LEU A 154 -1.57 5.04 -11.86
CA LEU A 154 -1.07 4.80 -10.50
C LEU A 154 -2.22 4.50 -9.54
N ALA A 155 -3.34 5.21 -9.68
CA ALA A 155 -4.53 4.99 -8.87
C ALA A 155 -5.14 3.60 -9.14
N LEU A 156 -5.29 3.20 -10.41
CA LEU A 156 -5.83 1.89 -10.79
C LEU A 156 -5.00 0.72 -10.23
N ILE A 157 -3.67 0.77 -10.40
CA ILE A 157 -2.76 -0.33 -10.05
C ILE A 157 -2.85 -0.69 -8.55
N GLY A 158 -2.95 0.30 -7.67
CA GLY A 158 -2.84 0.04 -6.24
C GLY A 158 -4.12 0.18 -5.42
N SER A 159 -5.24 0.60 -6.03
CA SER A 159 -6.52 0.72 -5.32
C SER A 159 -7.47 -0.46 -5.55
N GLY A 160 -7.27 -1.28 -6.60
CA GLY A 160 -8.19 -2.37 -6.94
C GLY A 160 -9.59 -1.89 -7.34
N THR A 161 -9.66 -0.73 -8.00
CA THR A 161 -10.92 -0.15 -8.49
C THR A 161 -10.89 -0.04 -10.02
N THR A 162 -12.06 0.09 -10.64
CA THR A 162 -12.17 0.36 -12.08
C THR A 162 -12.00 1.85 -12.37
N ALA A 163 -11.71 2.19 -13.62
CA ALA A 163 -11.60 3.59 -14.04
C ALA A 163 -12.92 4.35 -13.81
N TYR A 164 -14.05 3.71 -14.11
CA TYR A 164 -15.37 4.27 -13.86
C TYR A 164 -15.57 4.66 -12.40
N GLU A 165 -15.20 3.76 -11.47
CA GLU A 165 -15.36 3.98 -10.04
C GLU A 165 -14.47 5.10 -9.52
N LEU A 166 -13.20 5.15 -9.95
CA LEU A 166 -12.28 6.22 -9.57
C LEU A 166 -12.72 7.58 -10.09
N LEU A 167 -13.16 7.64 -11.36
CA LEU A 167 -13.60 8.89 -11.97
C LEU A 167 -14.93 9.38 -11.38
N GLY A 168 -15.69 8.49 -10.73
CA GLY A 168 -16.89 8.84 -9.95
C GLY A 168 -16.61 9.40 -8.56
N VAL A 169 -15.37 9.32 -8.05
CA VAL A 169 -15.00 9.82 -6.71
C VAL A 169 -14.97 11.35 -6.70
N ARG A 170 -15.61 11.94 -5.69
CA ARG A 170 -15.65 13.39 -5.47
C ARG A 170 -14.67 13.83 -4.38
N VAL A 171 -14.38 15.12 -4.31
CA VAL A 171 -13.49 15.69 -3.28
C VAL A 171 -13.94 15.34 -1.87
N GLY A 172 -15.24 15.42 -1.59
CA GLY A 172 -15.83 15.07 -0.29
C GLY A 172 -15.79 13.57 0.04
N ASP A 173 -15.46 12.72 -0.93
CA ASP A 173 -15.37 11.27 -0.75
C ASP A 173 -13.94 10.79 -0.40
N ALA A 174 -13.00 11.72 -0.22
CA ALA A 174 -11.59 11.43 0.03
C ALA A 174 -11.07 12.04 1.33
N GLY A 175 -10.39 11.22 2.13
CA GLY A 175 -9.74 11.71 3.34
C GLY A 175 -9.21 10.63 4.26
N SER A 176 -9.30 10.89 5.56
CA SER A 176 -8.97 9.91 6.60
C SER A 176 -10.18 9.02 6.89
N LEU A 177 -9.98 7.94 7.64
CA LEU A 177 -11.09 7.18 8.20
C LEU A 177 -11.38 7.61 9.64
N ASP A 178 -12.63 7.48 10.05
CA ASP A 178 -13.00 7.45 11.46
C ASP A 178 -12.96 6.02 12.03
N ALA A 179 -13.32 5.88 13.31
CA ALA A 179 -13.33 4.58 14.00
C ALA A 179 -14.35 3.58 13.43
N ALA A 180 -15.39 4.04 12.72
CA ALA A 180 -16.38 3.20 12.05
C ALA A 180 -15.93 2.80 10.63
N GLY A 181 -14.84 3.40 10.13
CA GLY A 181 -14.36 3.20 8.76
C GLY A 181 -15.13 4.05 7.74
N GLU A 182 -15.75 5.14 8.17
CA GLU A 182 -16.31 6.15 7.27
C GLU A 182 -15.26 7.19 6.93
N VAL A 183 -15.34 7.74 5.71
CA VAL A 183 -14.39 8.76 5.26
C VAL A 183 -14.73 10.11 5.88
N VAL A 184 -13.73 10.73 6.50
CA VAL A 184 -13.75 12.12 6.96
C VAL A 184 -12.95 12.96 5.95
N PRO A 185 -13.57 13.96 5.28
CA PRO A 185 -12.90 14.72 4.22
C PRO A 185 -11.60 15.39 4.68
N ASP A 186 -10.48 15.00 4.06
CA ASP A 186 -9.15 15.51 4.36
C ASP A 186 -8.15 15.12 3.26
N LEU A 187 -8.00 15.95 2.23
CA LEU A 187 -7.10 15.65 1.11
C LEU A 187 -5.63 15.51 1.53
N ALA A 188 -5.25 16.05 2.70
CA ALA A 188 -3.90 15.92 3.24
C ALA A 188 -3.70 14.59 3.99
N ALA A 189 -4.73 13.76 4.13
CA ALA A 189 -4.66 12.46 4.81
C ALA A 189 -3.62 11.53 4.17
N GLU A 190 -2.79 10.86 4.97
CA GLU A 190 -1.93 9.74 4.54
C GLU A 190 -2.08 8.55 5.50
N PRO A 191 -2.48 7.36 5.01
CA PRO A 191 -2.92 7.05 3.64
C PRO A 191 -4.19 7.83 3.23
N LEU A 192 -4.39 8.10 1.94
CA LEU A 192 -5.62 8.76 1.48
C LEU A 192 -6.68 7.70 1.18
N ALA A 193 -7.73 7.64 2.00
CA ALA A 193 -8.87 6.76 1.79
C ALA A 193 -9.85 7.38 0.78
N LEU A 194 -10.41 6.54 -0.10
CA LEU A 194 -11.44 6.91 -1.06
C LEU A 194 -12.70 6.09 -0.80
N SER A 195 -13.83 6.76 -0.59
CA SER A 195 -15.15 6.15 -0.64
C SER A 195 -15.65 6.16 -2.07
N PHE A 196 -16.13 5.04 -2.60
CA PHE A 196 -16.63 4.96 -3.98
C PHE A 196 -17.90 4.10 -4.07
N ALA A 197 -18.70 4.33 -5.11
CA ALA A 197 -19.84 3.49 -5.44
C ALA A 197 -19.37 2.35 -6.38
N PRO A 198 -19.56 1.08 -6.03
CA PRO A 198 -19.19 -0.03 -6.91
C PRO A 198 -19.98 -0.02 -8.22
N GLU A 199 -19.31 -0.37 -9.32
CA GLU A 199 -19.91 -0.46 -10.65
C GLU A 199 -21.05 -1.49 -10.73
N ASP A 200 -20.87 -2.64 -10.06
CA ASP A 200 -21.89 -3.70 -9.97
C ASP A 200 -23.09 -3.35 -9.07
N GLY A 201 -23.10 -2.14 -8.50
CA GLY A 201 -24.06 -1.68 -7.51
C GLY A 201 -23.78 -2.18 -6.08
N GLY A 202 -24.56 -1.69 -5.12
CA GLY A 202 -24.43 -2.04 -3.70
C GLY A 202 -23.96 -0.88 -2.81
N PRO A 203 -23.61 -1.16 -1.54
CA PRO A 203 -23.19 -0.11 -0.62
C PRO A 203 -21.82 0.44 -1.02
N ARG A 204 -21.58 1.72 -0.70
CA ARG A 204 -20.28 2.36 -0.91
C ARG A 204 -19.16 1.58 -0.23
N ARG A 205 -18.03 1.48 -0.93
CA ARG A 205 -16.83 0.78 -0.48
C ARG A 205 -15.68 1.77 -0.28
N VAL A 206 -14.70 1.35 0.49
CA VAL A 206 -13.48 2.10 0.74
C VAL A 206 -12.30 1.42 0.06
N THR A 207 -11.43 2.23 -0.53
CA THR A 207 -10.08 1.85 -0.96
C THR A 207 -9.07 2.89 -0.49
N PHE A 208 -7.79 2.69 -0.74
CA PHE A 208 -6.73 3.63 -0.40
C PHE A 208 -5.89 3.93 -1.64
N LEU A 209 -5.52 5.19 -1.83
CA LEU A 209 -4.57 5.56 -2.87
C LEU A 209 -3.14 5.21 -2.43
N PRO A 210 -2.36 4.55 -3.30
CA PRO A 210 -0.93 4.38 -3.08
C PRO A 210 -0.21 5.71 -2.90
N PRO A 211 0.92 5.76 -2.17
CA PRO A 211 1.66 7.01 -1.93
C PRO A 211 1.99 7.79 -3.20
N ASP A 212 2.42 7.09 -4.26
CA ASP A 212 2.77 7.73 -5.54
C ASP A 212 1.53 8.28 -6.28
N ALA A 213 0.39 7.59 -6.20
CA ALA A 213 -0.87 8.07 -6.77
C ALA A 213 -1.39 9.29 -6.00
N ARG A 214 -1.29 9.26 -4.67
CA ARG A 214 -1.62 10.39 -3.79
C ARG A 214 -0.73 11.60 -4.07
N ALA A 215 0.58 11.41 -4.23
CA ALA A 215 1.50 12.49 -4.56
C ALA A 215 1.18 13.10 -5.93
N ALA A 216 0.89 12.26 -6.93
CA ALA A 216 0.44 12.73 -8.24
C ALA A 216 -0.88 13.51 -8.14
N LEU A 217 -1.85 13.01 -7.36
CA LEU A 217 -3.13 13.67 -7.15
C LEU A 217 -2.93 15.07 -6.54
N LEU A 218 -2.16 15.17 -5.46
CA LEU A 218 -1.91 16.46 -4.79
C LEU A 218 -1.24 17.47 -5.72
N ALA A 219 -0.32 17.04 -6.59
CA ALA A 219 0.28 17.90 -7.61
C ALA A 219 -0.78 18.43 -8.59
N ARG A 220 -1.69 17.57 -9.08
CA ARG A 220 -2.78 17.97 -9.97
C ARG A 220 -3.80 18.89 -9.29
N LEU A 221 -4.14 18.62 -8.04
CA LEU A 221 -5.06 19.46 -7.27
C LEU A 221 -4.50 20.86 -7.03
N ALA A 222 -3.18 20.98 -6.80
CA ALA A 222 -2.53 22.27 -6.64
C ALA A 222 -2.65 23.16 -7.91
N GLU A 223 -2.72 22.55 -9.09
CA GLU A 223 -2.91 23.26 -10.36
C GLU A 223 -4.38 23.63 -10.63
N ARG A 224 -5.34 22.83 -10.14
CA ARG A 224 -6.78 23.03 -10.36
C ARG A 224 -7.40 24.14 -9.51
N GLY A 225 -6.68 24.63 -8.50
CA GLY A 225 -7.20 25.64 -7.58
C GLY A 225 -8.23 25.09 -6.57
N PRO A 226 -9.01 25.95 -5.90
CA PRO A 226 -10.00 25.51 -4.92
C PRO A 226 -11.09 24.66 -5.56
N LEU A 227 -11.41 23.52 -4.94
CA LEU A 227 -12.49 22.62 -5.37
C LEU A 227 -13.55 22.52 -4.27
N ALA A 228 -14.81 22.42 -4.70
CA ALA A 228 -15.95 22.12 -3.85
C ALA A 228 -16.04 20.60 -3.57
N PRO A 229 -16.69 20.18 -2.47
CA PRO A 229 -16.82 18.75 -2.12
C PRO A 229 -17.44 17.88 -3.21
N GLU A 230 -18.32 18.45 -4.04
CA GLU A 230 -19.01 17.77 -5.13
C GLU A 230 -18.18 17.64 -6.41
N ASP A 231 -17.05 18.35 -6.51
CA ASP A 231 -16.21 18.31 -7.69
C ASP A 231 -15.51 16.95 -7.85
N PRO A 232 -15.23 16.51 -9.09
CA PRO A 232 -14.46 15.30 -9.34
C PRO A 232 -13.06 15.37 -8.75
N LEU A 233 -12.68 14.34 -8.01
CA LEU A 233 -11.39 14.27 -7.31
C LEU A 233 -10.22 14.13 -8.28
N LEU A 234 -10.23 13.08 -9.11
CA LEU A 234 -9.05 12.74 -9.92
C LEU A 234 -8.92 13.68 -11.12
N LEU A 235 -9.91 13.68 -12.02
CA LEU A 235 -9.84 14.36 -13.31
C LEU A 235 -11.07 15.24 -13.55
N PRO A 236 -10.94 16.38 -14.23
CA PRO A 236 -12.08 17.12 -14.76
C PRO A 236 -12.96 16.25 -15.68
N PRO A 237 -14.29 16.47 -15.72
CA PRO A 237 -15.20 15.65 -16.56
C PRO A 237 -14.83 15.67 -18.04
N ASP A 238 -14.35 16.81 -18.54
CA ASP A 238 -14.07 17.04 -19.96
C ASP A 238 -12.86 16.22 -20.46
N THR A 239 -11.94 15.82 -19.57
CA THR A 239 -10.76 15.03 -19.92
C THR A 239 -10.86 13.57 -19.47
N ALA A 240 -11.80 13.24 -18.58
CA ALA A 240 -11.91 11.94 -17.93
C ALA A 240 -11.96 10.75 -18.93
N VAL A 241 -12.78 10.84 -19.98
CA VAL A 241 -12.96 9.76 -20.95
C VAL A 241 -11.69 9.53 -21.77
N ALA A 242 -11.14 10.60 -22.38
CA ALA A 242 -9.93 10.51 -23.19
C ALA A 242 -8.72 10.03 -22.38
N THR A 243 -8.60 10.48 -21.12
CA THR A 243 -7.54 10.02 -20.22
C THR A 243 -7.71 8.55 -19.83
N ALA A 244 -8.94 8.09 -19.63
CA ALA A 244 -9.21 6.68 -19.34
C ALA A 244 -8.83 5.76 -20.51
N GLU A 245 -9.18 6.14 -21.74
CA GLU A 245 -8.78 5.41 -22.95
C GLU A 245 -7.25 5.36 -23.12
N ALA A 246 -6.58 6.49 -22.87
CA ALA A 246 -5.12 6.56 -22.93
C ALA A 246 -4.45 5.73 -21.81
N ALA A 247 -5.01 5.73 -20.60
CA ALA A 247 -4.54 4.89 -19.51
C ALA A 247 -4.71 3.39 -19.82
N ASP A 248 -5.84 3.01 -20.42
CA ASP A 248 -6.06 1.62 -20.84
C ASP A 248 -5.02 1.17 -21.90
N ALA A 249 -4.78 2.01 -22.92
CA ALA A 249 -3.78 1.75 -23.94
C ALA A 249 -2.36 1.59 -23.35
N VAL A 250 -1.97 2.45 -22.40
CA VAL A 250 -0.67 2.34 -21.71
C VAL A 250 -0.62 1.09 -20.84
N SER A 251 -1.69 0.76 -20.12
CA SER A 251 -1.79 -0.45 -19.30
C SER A 251 -1.61 -1.71 -20.14
N ALA A 252 -2.32 -1.80 -21.28
CA ALA A 252 -2.20 -2.90 -22.23
C ALA A 252 -0.75 -3.06 -22.74
N ALA A 253 -0.11 -1.95 -23.13
CA ALA A 253 1.28 -1.96 -23.57
C ALA A 253 2.26 -2.40 -22.47
N LEU A 254 2.02 -2.01 -21.21
CA LEU A 254 2.84 -2.45 -20.08
C LEU A 254 2.67 -3.95 -19.79
N ILE A 255 1.45 -4.47 -19.91
CA ILE A 255 1.17 -5.90 -19.76
C ILE A 255 1.85 -6.69 -20.87
N GLU A 256 1.74 -6.24 -22.12
CA GLU A 256 2.40 -6.86 -23.27
C GLU A 256 3.91 -6.88 -23.10
N ALA A 257 4.53 -5.75 -22.74
CA ALA A 257 5.97 -5.67 -22.47
C ALA A 257 6.39 -6.60 -21.32
N GLY A 258 5.59 -6.70 -20.26
CA GLY A 258 5.83 -7.64 -19.17
C GLY A 258 5.76 -9.10 -19.61
N ASN A 259 4.78 -9.44 -20.46
CA ASN A 259 4.65 -10.77 -21.04
C ASN A 259 5.84 -11.11 -21.95
N ASP A 260 6.29 -10.17 -22.77
CA ASP A 260 7.46 -10.34 -23.63
C ASP A 260 8.73 -10.58 -22.83
N VAL A 261 8.95 -9.82 -21.76
CA VAL A 261 10.08 -10.03 -20.84
C VAL A 261 9.99 -11.42 -20.21
N ASN A 262 8.81 -11.85 -19.75
CA ASN A 262 8.62 -13.17 -19.17
C ASN A 262 8.92 -14.28 -20.20
N VAL A 263 8.40 -14.15 -21.43
CA VAL A 263 8.65 -15.11 -22.52
C VAL A 263 10.14 -15.16 -22.87
N ALA A 264 10.79 -14.01 -23.00
CA ALA A 264 12.22 -13.93 -23.28
C ALA A 264 13.05 -14.56 -22.16
N LEU A 265 12.71 -14.30 -20.89
CA LEU A 265 13.36 -14.92 -19.73
C LEU A 265 13.18 -16.43 -19.71
N CYS A 266 11.97 -16.94 -19.98
CA CYS A 266 11.71 -18.37 -20.09
C CYS A 266 12.50 -19.02 -21.23
N ARG A 267 12.61 -18.36 -22.40
CA ARG A 267 13.43 -18.85 -23.52
C ARG A 267 14.90 -18.90 -23.14
N ALA A 268 15.46 -17.80 -22.63
CA ALA A 268 16.86 -17.73 -22.22
C ALA A 268 17.20 -18.75 -21.13
N THR A 269 16.30 -18.95 -20.16
CA THR A 269 16.46 -19.98 -19.11
C THR A 269 16.43 -21.39 -19.71
N GLY A 270 15.52 -21.63 -20.66
CA GLY A 270 15.45 -22.91 -21.38
C GLY A 270 16.71 -23.18 -22.22
N ASP A 271 17.21 -22.17 -22.95
CA ASP A 271 18.43 -22.25 -23.74
C ASP A 271 19.65 -22.50 -22.85
N PHE A 272 19.75 -21.81 -21.72
CA PHE A 272 20.76 -22.06 -20.71
C PHE A 272 20.74 -23.53 -20.24
N PHE A 273 19.58 -24.09 -19.91
CA PHE A 273 19.50 -25.49 -19.50
C PHE A 273 19.76 -26.49 -20.64
N ARG A 274 19.44 -26.16 -21.89
CA ARG A 274 19.80 -27.01 -23.05
C ARG A 274 21.31 -27.04 -23.28
N GLU A 275 21.98 -25.89 -23.16
CA GLU A 275 23.42 -25.77 -23.40
C GLU A 275 24.25 -26.35 -22.24
N TRP A 276 23.86 -26.06 -21.00
CA TRP A 276 24.65 -26.37 -19.81
C TRP A 276 24.15 -27.59 -19.02
N GLY A 277 22.95 -28.09 -19.33
CA GLY A 277 22.28 -29.16 -18.60
C GLY A 277 21.54 -28.65 -17.35
N MET A 278 20.65 -29.48 -16.79
CA MET A 278 19.95 -29.15 -15.54
C MET A 278 20.95 -28.94 -14.39
N PRO A 279 20.65 -28.07 -13.40
CA PRO A 279 21.48 -27.91 -12.21
C PRO A 279 21.73 -29.27 -11.55
N GLY A 280 22.99 -29.66 -11.38
CA GLY A 280 23.38 -30.97 -10.84
C GLY A 280 23.61 -32.08 -11.89
N ALA A 281 23.23 -31.90 -13.16
CA ALA A 281 23.41 -32.92 -14.20
C ALA A 281 24.89 -33.22 -14.54
N ARG A 282 25.79 -32.27 -14.26
CA ARG A 282 27.25 -32.43 -14.43
C ARG A 282 27.98 -32.66 -13.09
N PHE A 283 27.26 -32.87 -11.99
CA PHE A 283 27.88 -33.13 -10.69
C PHE A 283 28.32 -34.60 -10.64
N VAL A 284 29.51 -34.90 -11.14
CA VAL A 284 30.16 -36.19 -10.88
C VAL A 284 30.61 -36.16 -9.44
N ALA A 285 29.91 -36.88 -8.56
CA ALA A 285 30.41 -37.17 -7.24
C ALA A 285 31.78 -37.84 -7.40
N ARG A 286 32.87 -37.12 -7.08
CA ARG A 286 34.19 -37.75 -6.96
C ARG A 286 34.05 -38.81 -5.88
N GLY A 287 33.98 -40.05 -6.31
CA GLY A 287 33.82 -41.21 -5.45
C GLY A 287 34.85 -41.13 -4.34
N HIS A 288 34.37 -41.13 -3.10
CA HIS A 288 35.20 -41.44 -1.95
C HIS A 288 35.71 -42.86 -2.19
N SER A 289 36.95 -42.97 -2.69
CA SER A 289 37.68 -44.22 -2.73
C SER A 289 37.68 -44.79 -1.32
N GLN A 290 36.91 -45.84 -1.11
CA GLN A 290 37.01 -46.66 0.09
C GLN A 290 38.45 -47.18 0.15
N VAL A 291 39.23 -46.66 1.10
CA VAL A 291 40.49 -47.29 1.51
C VAL A 291 40.10 -48.55 2.28
N PRO A 292 40.47 -49.76 1.82
CA PRO A 292 40.24 -50.96 2.59
C PRO A 292 41.17 -50.94 3.81
N LEU A 293 40.59 -51.11 4.99
CA LEU A 293 41.35 -51.43 6.19
C LEU A 293 41.87 -52.88 6.06
N THR A 294 43.18 -53.02 5.91
CA THR A 294 43.94 -54.24 6.25
C THR A 294 44.95 -53.89 7.32
#